data_AF-A0A2S3QLM0-F1
#
_entry.id   AF-A0A2S3QLM0-F1
#
_cell.length_a   1.000
_cell.length_b   1.000
_cell.length_c   1.000
_cell.angle_alpha   90.00
_cell.angle_beta   90.00
_cell.angle_gamma   90.00
#
_symmetry.space_group_name_H-M   'P 1'
#
loop_
_entity.id
_entity.type
_entity.pdbx_description
1 polymer ?
#
loop_
_entity_poly.entity_id
_entity_poly.type
_entity_poly.pdbx_seq_one_letter_code
_entity_poly.pdbx_strand_id
1 'polypeptide(L)'
;MSDLKPATRALAFFSVLYQEDKIGPSEIINLLGPQYSDPILFTHDFFPMKDYYSKEMGQNLKRCFFFYPELIERTKLVELKKYCDALEKQYLLDSARTFNIDPGLICLDQVLLSSGKPYSHRIYLGEGVFAELTYQFQGKTYQSLSWTYPDYQHQEIISKFNWFRSFLLVL
;
A
#
# COMPACT_ATOMS: atom_id res chain seq x y z
N MET A 1 -34.09 -4.56 -6.69
CA MET A 1 -32.89 -5.07 -7.39
C MET A 1 -31.83 -4.00 -7.31
N SER A 2 -30.56 -4.36 -7.05
CA SER A 2 -29.47 -3.38 -7.15
C SER A 2 -29.08 -3.23 -8.62
N ASP A 3 -29.12 -2.02 -9.14
CA ASP A 3 -28.55 -1.73 -10.46
C ASP A 3 -27.03 -1.84 -10.37
N LEU A 4 -26.44 -2.71 -11.19
CA LEU A 4 -24.99 -2.83 -11.27
C LEU A 4 -24.43 -1.60 -11.97
N LYS A 5 -23.69 -0.78 -11.22
CA LYS A 5 -22.98 0.40 -11.73
C LYS A 5 -21.48 0.17 -11.62
N PRO A 6 -20.66 0.78 -12.50
CA PRO A 6 -19.21 0.80 -12.31
C PRO A 6 -18.86 1.31 -10.91
N ALA A 7 -17.85 0.70 -10.28
CA ALA A 7 -17.34 1.19 -9.01
C ALA A 7 -16.76 2.60 -9.19
N THR A 8 -16.81 3.43 -8.15
CA THR A 8 -16.09 4.71 -8.21
C THR A 8 -14.59 4.44 -8.33
N ARG A 9 -13.87 5.35 -8.99
CA ARG A 9 -12.41 5.28 -9.07
C ARG A 9 -11.75 5.44 -7.70
N ALA A 10 -10.48 5.08 -7.64
CA ALA A 10 -9.64 5.12 -6.46
C ALA A 10 -8.29 5.78 -6.77
N LEU A 11 -7.55 6.16 -5.73
CA LEU A 11 -6.14 6.54 -5.84
C LEU A 11 -5.27 5.34 -5.50
N ALA A 12 -4.15 5.18 -6.21
CA ALA A 12 -3.16 4.18 -5.87
C ALA A 12 -2.22 4.70 -4.76
N PHE A 13 -1.81 3.81 -3.87
CA PHE A 13 -0.66 4.05 -3.01
C PHE A 13 0.17 2.79 -2.88
N PHE A 14 1.47 2.95 -2.65
CA PHE A 14 2.39 1.86 -2.33
C PHE A 14 2.95 2.08 -0.93
N SER A 15 2.82 1.08 -0.06
CA SER A 15 3.56 1.05 1.20
C SER A 15 4.85 0.31 0.99
N VAL A 16 5.96 0.97 1.31
CA VAL A 16 7.30 0.49 0.98
C VAL A 16 8.08 0.28 2.26
N LEU A 17 8.58 -0.93 2.44
CA LEU A 17 9.60 -1.28 3.42
C LEU A 17 10.94 -1.41 2.72
N TYR A 18 12.01 -0.87 3.27
CA TYR A 18 13.33 -0.94 2.65
C TYR A 18 14.46 -0.91 3.67
N GLN A 19 15.57 -1.56 3.33
CA GLN A 19 16.85 -1.48 4.06
C GLN A 19 17.57 -0.20 3.64
N GLU A 20 17.62 0.80 4.54
CA GLU A 20 18.15 2.13 4.21
C GLU A 20 19.62 2.11 3.74
N ASP A 21 20.43 1.19 4.27
CA ASP A 21 21.84 1.06 3.87
C ASP A 21 22.03 0.47 2.47
N LYS A 22 20.97 -0.09 1.85
CA LYS A 22 21.04 -0.79 0.57
C LYS A 22 20.28 -0.10 -0.56
N ILE A 23 19.15 0.53 -0.25
CA ILE A 23 18.30 1.16 -1.26
C ILE A 23 17.46 2.28 -0.64
N GLY A 24 17.30 3.40 -1.35
CA GLY A 24 16.47 4.51 -0.92
C GLY A 24 15.15 4.63 -1.71
N PRO A 25 14.24 5.52 -1.27
CA PRO A 25 12.98 5.77 -1.97
C PRO A 25 13.15 6.18 -3.43
N SER A 26 14.14 7.02 -3.73
CA SER A 26 14.39 7.50 -5.09
C SER A 26 14.77 6.37 -6.05
N GLU A 27 15.62 5.44 -5.60
CA GLU A 27 15.96 4.26 -6.39
C GLU A 27 14.73 3.38 -6.59
N ILE A 28 13.93 3.11 -5.54
CA ILE A 28 12.71 2.30 -5.67
C ILE A 28 11.72 2.92 -6.66
N ILE A 29 11.55 4.25 -6.65
CA ILE A 29 10.72 4.97 -7.63
C ILE A 29 11.25 4.75 -9.06
N ASN A 30 12.57 4.81 -9.26
CA ASN A 30 13.15 4.52 -10.57
C ASN A 30 12.91 3.07 -11.02
N LEU A 31 12.95 2.11 -10.09
CA LEU A 31 12.67 0.69 -10.38
C LEU A 31 11.20 0.43 -10.72
N LEU A 32 10.27 1.19 -10.12
CA LEU A 32 8.84 1.17 -10.47
C LEU A 32 8.55 1.71 -11.88
N GLY A 33 9.52 2.39 -12.50
CA GLY A 33 9.47 2.80 -13.89
C GLY A 33 8.58 4.03 -14.16
N PRO A 34 8.53 4.46 -15.44
CA PRO A 34 7.98 5.77 -15.82
C PRO A 34 6.51 5.98 -15.47
N GLN A 35 5.71 4.93 -15.44
CA GLN A 35 4.28 4.99 -15.11
C GLN A 35 4.00 5.33 -13.64
N TYR A 36 5.02 5.20 -12.79
CA TYR A 36 4.97 5.47 -11.36
C TYR A 36 6.04 6.51 -10.96
N SER A 37 6.45 7.35 -11.90
CA SER A 37 7.30 8.49 -11.61
C SER A 37 6.54 9.51 -10.74
N ASP A 38 7.28 10.25 -9.93
CA ASP A 38 6.76 11.42 -9.19
C ASP A 38 5.61 11.15 -8.18
N PRO A 39 5.72 10.14 -7.28
CA PRO A 39 4.76 10.02 -6.20
C PRO A 39 4.89 11.16 -5.20
N ILE A 40 3.82 11.43 -4.47
CA ILE A 40 3.92 12.18 -3.22
C ILE A 40 4.50 11.25 -2.15
N LEU A 41 5.77 11.44 -1.82
CA LEU A 41 6.47 10.71 -0.78
C LEU A 41 6.01 11.13 0.61
N PHE A 42 5.71 10.15 1.46
CA PHE A 42 5.45 10.35 2.89
C PHE A 42 6.25 9.37 3.73
N THR A 43 6.98 9.89 4.70
CA THR A 43 7.80 9.12 5.64
C THR A 43 7.33 9.38 7.07
N HIS A 44 7.43 8.37 7.93
CA HIS A 44 7.11 8.52 9.35
C HIS A 44 7.96 7.54 10.17
N ASP A 45 8.41 7.96 11.35
CA ASP A 45 9.23 7.13 12.24
C ASP A 45 8.45 6.04 12.99
N PHE A 46 7.12 6.01 12.85
CA PHE A 46 6.28 5.05 13.56
C PHE A 46 6.29 3.72 12.82
N PHE A 47 7.08 2.77 13.35
CA PHE A 47 7.25 1.45 12.75
C PHE A 47 7.29 0.34 13.82
N PRO A 48 6.17 0.10 14.52
CA PRO A 48 6.10 -0.87 15.62
C PRO A 48 6.39 -2.32 15.20
N MET A 49 6.18 -2.68 13.93
CA MET A 49 6.49 -4.02 13.43
C MET A 49 7.93 -4.18 12.90
N LYS A 50 8.83 -3.20 13.07
CA LYS A 50 10.21 -3.25 12.56
C LYS A 50 10.94 -4.55 12.92
N ASP A 51 10.84 -5.00 14.17
CA ASP A 51 11.50 -6.21 14.66
C ASP A 51 10.90 -7.51 14.09
N TYR A 52 9.64 -7.47 13.66
CA TYR A 52 9.02 -8.59 12.96
C TYR A 52 9.61 -8.72 11.54
N TYR A 53 9.69 -7.61 10.80
CA TYR A 53 10.20 -7.60 9.44
C TYR A 53 11.71 -7.82 9.37
N SER A 54 12.47 -7.41 10.39
CA SER A 54 13.93 -7.54 10.41
C SER A 54 14.42 -8.99 10.41
N LYS A 55 13.57 -9.95 10.80
CA LYS A 55 13.87 -11.38 10.74
C LYS A 55 14.05 -11.89 9.30
N GLU A 56 13.37 -11.29 8.35
CA GLU A 56 13.42 -11.67 6.93
C GLU A 56 14.27 -10.69 6.12
N MET A 57 14.17 -9.40 6.43
CA MET A 57 14.77 -8.34 5.64
C MET A 57 16.07 -7.80 6.24
N GLY A 58 16.50 -8.21 7.42
CA GLY A 58 17.69 -7.66 8.08
C GLY A 58 17.43 -6.35 8.82
N GLN A 59 18.50 -5.65 9.19
CA GLN A 59 18.44 -4.47 10.08
C GLN A 59 18.24 -3.16 9.29
N ASN A 60 18.13 -2.04 10.02
CA ASN A 60 18.03 -0.69 9.46
C ASN A 60 16.86 -0.49 8.47
N LEU A 61 15.73 -1.13 8.79
CA LEU A 61 14.50 -0.97 8.03
C LEU A 61 13.85 0.39 8.27
N LYS A 62 13.39 0.99 7.18
CA LYS A 62 12.49 2.15 7.15
C LYS A 62 11.22 1.82 6.39
N ARG A 63 10.18 2.62 6.66
CA ARG A 63 8.90 2.60 5.95
C ARG A 63 8.63 3.96 5.32
N CYS A 64 8.16 3.94 4.09
CA CYS A 64 7.57 5.11 3.45
C CYS A 64 6.31 4.73 2.67
N PHE A 65 5.59 5.74 2.22
CA PHE A 65 4.41 5.60 1.38
C PHE A 65 4.58 6.45 0.13
N PHE A 66 4.29 5.86 -1.02
CA PHE A 66 4.20 6.56 -2.30
C PHE A 66 2.72 6.69 -2.63
N PHE A 67 2.23 7.90 -2.80
CA PHE A 67 0.84 8.14 -3.15
C PHE A 67 0.73 8.77 -4.54
N TYR A 68 -0.19 8.27 -5.34
CA TYR A 68 -0.41 8.71 -6.71
C TYR A 68 -1.79 9.38 -6.83
N PRO A 69 -1.85 10.68 -7.21
CA PRO A 69 -3.10 11.43 -7.28
C PRO A 69 -3.93 11.10 -8.53
N GLU A 70 -3.42 10.28 -9.45
CA GLU A 70 -4.15 9.84 -10.63
C GLU A 70 -5.23 8.81 -10.27
N LEU A 71 -6.44 9.01 -10.82
CA LEU A 71 -7.57 8.11 -10.62
C LEU A 71 -7.41 6.81 -11.42
N ILE A 72 -7.53 5.68 -10.74
CA ILE A 72 -7.51 4.35 -11.36
C ILE A 72 -8.79 3.56 -11.10
N GLU A 73 -9.05 2.58 -11.97
CA GLU A 73 -10.12 1.60 -11.78
C GLU A 73 -9.78 0.66 -10.62
N ARG A 74 -10.75 0.35 -9.75
CA ARG A 74 -10.50 -0.50 -8.56
C ARG A 74 -10.03 -1.91 -8.92
N THR A 75 -10.34 -2.39 -10.13
CA THR A 75 -9.91 -3.69 -10.65
C THR A 75 -8.39 -3.77 -10.88
N LYS A 76 -7.69 -2.64 -10.96
CA LYS A 76 -6.24 -2.58 -11.15
C LYS A 76 -5.43 -3.10 -9.96
N LEU A 77 -6.04 -3.28 -8.78
CA LEU A 77 -5.33 -3.76 -7.59
C LEU A 77 -4.62 -5.11 -7.80
N VAL A 78 -5.21 -6.03 -8.58
CA VAL A 78 -4.59 -7.33 -8.91
C VAL A 78 -3.33 -7.13 -9.76
N GLU A 79 -3.43 -6.32 -10.82
CA GLU A 79 -2.31 -5.99 -11.70
C GLU A 79 -1.17 -5.31 -10.93
N LEU A 80 -1.50 -4.33 -10.08
CA LEU A 80 -0.53 -3.64 -9.22
C LEU A 80 0.22 -4.63 -8.33
N LYS A 81 -0.49 -5.56 -7.67
CA LYS A 81 0.16 -6.51 -6.77
C LYS A 81 1.10 -7.44 -7.51
N LYS A 82 0.68 -7.96 -8.68
CA LYS A 82 1.52 -8.80 -9.52
C LYS A 82 2.77 -8.06 -10.00
N TYR A 83 2.61 -6.81 -10.41
CA TYR A 83 3.71 -5.96 -10.82
C TYR A 83 4.73 -5.77 -9.69
N CYS A 84 4.27 -5.38 -8.50
CA CYS A 84 5.14 -5.19 -7.33
C CYS A 84 5.82 -6.49 -6.90
N ASP A 85 5.10 -7.62 -6.90
CA ASP A 85 5.65 -8.94 -6.55
C ASP A 85 6.72 -9.41 -7.54
N ALA A 86 6.52 -9.19 -8.84
CA ALA A 86 7.54 -9.48 -9.86
C ALA A 86 8.79 -8.60 -9.67
N LEU A 87 8.59 -7.31 -9.38
CA LEU A 87 9.68 -6.38 -9.11
C LEU A 87 10.48 -6.79 -7.87
N GLU A 88 9.83 -7.09 -6.74
CA GLU A 88 10.48 -7.58 -5.52
C GLU A 88 11.35 -8.82 -5.78
N LYS A 89 10.84 -9.78 -6.57
CA LYS A 89 11.55 -11.01 -6.91
C LYS A 89 12.77 -10.77 -7.80
N GLN A 90 12.73 -9.77 -8.68
CA GLN A 90 13.83 -9.44 -9.57
C GLN A 90 15.05 -8.88 -8.81
N TYR A 91 14.83 -8.22 -7.68
CA TYR A 91 15.88 -7.52 -6.91
C TYR A 91 16.21 -8.18 -5.56
N LEU A 92 16.00 -9.50 -5.47
CA LEU A 92 16.47 -10.29 -4.34
C LEU A 92 18.00 -10.26 -4.28
N LEU A 93 18.55 -9.98 -3.09
CA LEU A 93 19.98 -10.03 -2.83
C LEU A 93 20.26 -11.17 -1.86
N ASP A 94 21.09 -12.14 -2.26
CA ASP A 94 21.40 -13.34 -1.46
C ASP A 94 20.15 -14.10 -0.96
N SER A 95 19.10 -14.12 -1.78
CA SER A 95 17.77 -14.68 -1.44
C SER A 95 17.00 -13.94 -0.34
N ALA A 96 17.46 -12.76 0.10
CA ALA A 96 16.77 -11.88 1.03
C ALA A 96 16.19 -10.64 0.32
N ARG A 97 15.06 -10.14 0.84
CA ARG A 97 14.41 -8.93 0.31
C ARG A 97 15.12 -7.66 0.79
N THR A 98 15.56 -6.84 -0.14
CA THR A 98 16.11 -5.49 0.13
C THR A 98 15.01 -4.46 0.34
N PHE A 99 13.87 -4.65 -0.31
CA PHE A 99 12.65 -3.88 -0.14
C PHE A 99 11.40 -4.76 -0.35
N ASN A 100 10.25 -4.24 0.07
CA ASN A 100 8.92 -4.80 -0.16
C ASN A 100 7.96 -3.65 -0.51
N ILE A 101 7.07 -3.89 -1.46
CA ILE A 101 6.11 -2.93 -2.00
C ILE A 101 4.72 -3.58 -1.93
N ASP A 102 3.90 -3.08 -1.03
CA ASP A 102 2.51 -3.49 -0.90
C ASP A 102 1.60 -2.42 -1.49
N PRO A 103 1.01 -2.67 -2.69
CA PRO A 103 0.11 -1.72 -3.30
C PRO A 103 -1.28 -1.80 -2.69
N GLY A 104 -1.94 -0.65 -2.65
CA GLY A 104 -3.29 -0.50 -2.14
C GLY A 104 -4.08 0.59 -2.84
N LEU A 105 -5.35 0.69 -2.49
CA LEU A 105 -6.30 1.65 -3.02
C LEU A 105 -6.85 2.54 -1.90
N ILE A 106 -6.91 3.84 -2.15
CA ILE A 106 -7.67 4.80 -1.36
C ILE A 106 -8.99 5.05 -2.08
N CYS A 107 -10.09 4.72 -1.42
CA CYS A 107 -11.46 4.90 -1.91
C CYS A 107 -12.22 5.87 -0.99
N LEU A 108 -13.32 6.45 -1.45
CA LEU A 108 -14.15 7.34 -0.63
C LEU A 108 -14.63 6.71 0.69
N ASP A 109 -14.87 5.40 0.65
CA ASP A 109 -15.48 4.62 1.72
C ASP A 109 -14.49 3.74 2.50
N GLN A 110 -13.29 3.50 1.96
CA GLN A 110 -12.35 2.53 2.53
C GLN A 110 -10.91 2.71 2.01
N VAL A 111 -9.96 2.06 2.66
CA VAL A 111 -8.61 1.81 2.12
C VAL A 111 -8.37 0.31 2.06
N LEU A 112 -7.86 -0.16 0.92
CA LEU A 112 -7.56 -1.56 0.67
C LEU A 112 -6.05 -1.76 0.53
N LEU A 113 -5.51 -2.84 1.08
CA LEU A 113 -4.18 -3.36 0.76
C LEU A 113 -4.30 -4.68 0.01
N SER A 114 -3.35 -4.94 -0.89
CA SER A 114 -3.25 -6.24 -1.56
C SER A 114 -2.23 -7.16 -0.87
N SER A 115 -2.48 -8.46 -0.92
CA SER A 115 -1.57 -9.48 -0.41
C SER A 115 -1.62 -10.75 -1.27
N GLY A 116 -0.50 -11.46 -1.37
CA GLY A 116 -0.46 -12.81 -1.94
C GLY A 116 -0.76 -13.92 -0.91
N LYS A 117 -1.00 -13.56 0.35
CA LYS A 117 -1.20 -14.53 1.45
C LYS A 117 -2.66 -14.51 1.91
N PRO A 118 -3.38 -15.66 1.88
CA PRO A 118 -4.74 -15.75 2.41
C PRO A 118 -4.74 -15.52 3.93
N TYR A 119 -5.83 -14.93 4.43
CA TYR A 119 -6.10 -14.79 5.87
C TYR A 119 -7.62 -14.62 6.08
N SER A 120 -8.13 -14.79 7.30
CA SER A 120 -9.57 -14.90 7.59
C SER A 120 -10.42 -13.73 7.09
N HIS A 121 -9.90 -12.50 7.11
CA HIS A 121 -10.61 -11.29 6.66
C HIS A 121 -10.24 -10.87 5.23
N ARG A 122 -9.38 -11.63 4.53
CA ARG A 122 -8.89 -11.28 3.19
C ARG A 122 -9.76 -11.89 2.11
N ILE A 123 -10.21 -11.06 1.19
CA ILE A 123 -11.11 -11.46 0.10
C ILE A 123 -10.27 -11.78 -1.14
N TYR A 124 -10.47 -12.96 -1.72
CA TYR A 124 -9.80 -13.35 -2.96
C TYR A 124 -10.29 -12.50 -4.14
N LEU A 125 -9.34 -11.91 -4.88
CA LEU A 125 -9.61 -11.08 -6.05
C LEU A 125 -9.30 -11.77 -7.38
N GLY A 126 -8.71 -12.97 -7.35
CA GLY A 126 -8.20 -13.65 -8.54
C GLY A 126 -6.67 -13.67 -8.59
N GLU A 127 -6.10 -14.56 -9.40
CA GLU A 127 -4.67 -14.62 -9.72
C GLU A 127 -3.72 -14.71 -8.50
N GLY A 128 -4.20 -15.31 -7.40
CA GLY A 128 -3.43 -15.44 -6.16
C GLY A 128 -3.40 -14.15 -5.31
N VAL A 129 -4.11 -13.10 -5.72
CA VAL A 129 -4.18 -11.83 -5.02
C VAL A 129 -5.42 -11.78 -4.13
N PHE A 130 -5.23 -11.25 -2.93
CA PHE A 130 -6.28 -10.98 -1.96
C PHE A 130 -6.29 -9.50 -1.61
N ALA A 131 -7.48 -8.96 -1.32
CA ALA A 131 -7.64 -7.64 -0.72
C ALA A 131 -7.89 -7.76 0.78
N GLU A 132 -7.28 -6.84 1.52
CA GLU A 132 -7.50 -6.60 2.93
C GLU A 132 -8.14 -5.23 3.11
N LEU A 133 -9.24 -5.16 3.84
CA LEU A 133 -9.81 -3.89 4.28
C LEU A 133 -8.92 -3.30 5.38
N THR A 134 -8.15 -2.28 5.06
CA THR A 134 -7.19 -1.66 6.00
C THR A 134 -7.84 -0.56 6.83
N TYR A 135 -8.71 0.25 6.22
CA TYR A 135 -9.50 1.25 6.92
C TYR A 135 -10.93 1.28 6.38
N GLN A 136 -11.88 1.59 7.25
CA GLN A 136 -13.24 2.00 6.87
C GLN A 136 -13.42 3.50 7.12
N PHE A 137 -14.08 4.22 6.24
CA PHE A 137 -14.38 5.64 6.45
C PHE A 137 -15.67 5.79 7.27
N GLN A 138 -15.55 6.31 8.50
CA GLN A 138 -16.68 6.51 9.39
C GLN A 138 -16.45 7.72 10.28
N GLY A 139 -17.49 8.52 10.52
CA GLY A 139 -17.39 9.67 11.42
C GLY A 139 -16.40 10.74 10.93
N LYS A 140 -16.37 10.99 9.61
CA LYS A 140 -15.50 11.96 8.92
C LYS A 140 -14.00 11.63 8.94
N THR A 141 -13.60 10.42 9.28
CA THR A 141 -12.20 9.96 9.19
C THR A 141 -12.14 8.49 8.82
N TYR A 142 -11.00 8.04 8.29
CA TYR A 142 -10.65 6.62 8.31
C TYR A 142 -10.48 6.11 9.75
N GLN A 143 -11.04 4.93 10.00
CA GLN A 143 -10.95 4.17 11.24
C GLN A 143 -10.20 2.86 10.95
N SER A 144 -9.26 2.51 11.81
CA SER A 144 -8.65 1.18 11.82
C SER A 144 -9.65 0.12 12.25
N LEU A 145 -9.36 -1.11 11.86
CA LEU A 145 -10.08 -2.32 12.20
C LEU A 145 -9.21 -3.19 13.10
N SER A 146 -9.80 -4.23 13.70
CA SER A 146 -9.09 -5.12 14.63
C SER A 146 -7.88 -5.83 14.00
N TRP A 147 -7.84 -5.93 12.68
CA TRP A 147 -6.74 -6.54 11.92
C TRP A 147 -5.85 -5.55 11.17
N THR A 148 -6.13 -4.24 11.22
CA THR A 148 -5.27 -3.24 10.57
C THR A 148 -3.87 -3.34 11.14
N TYR A 149 -2.85 -3.46 10.27
CA TYR A 149 -1.46 -3.54 10.70
C TYR A 149 -1.11 -2.42 11.68
N PRO A 150 -0.43 -2.71 12.80
CA PRO A 150 0.01 -1.71 13.77
C PRO A 150 0.66 -0.49 13.12
N ASP A 151 1.50 -0.69 12.11
CA ASP A 151 2.20 0.36 11.34
C ASP A 151 1.29 1.41 10.69
N TYR A 152 0.00 1.14 10.56
CA TYR A 152 -1.00 2.03 9.96
C TYR A 152 -1.83 2.78 11.02
N GLN A 153 -1.69 2.46 12.30
CA GLN A 153 -2.62 2.94 13.33
C GLN A 153 -2.27 4.33 13.89
N HIS A 154 -1.11 4.89 13.52
CA HIS A 154 -0.72 6.22 13.99
C HIS A 154 -1.63 7.31 13.42
N GLN A 155 -1.98 8.29 14.24
CA GLN A 155 -2.93 9.35 13.87
C GLN A 155 -2.46 10.20 12.69
N GLU A 156 -1.17 10.48 12.58
CA GLU A 156 -0.62 11.23 11.44
C GLU A 156 -0.68 10.44 10.13
N ILE A 157 -0.47 9.11 10.19
CA ILE A 157 -0.61 8.23 9.03
C ILE A 157 -2.06 8.24 8.56
N ILE A 158 -3.01 8.03 9.48
CA ILE A 158 -4.45 8.12 9.18
C ILE A 158 -4.81 9.50 8.59
N SER A 159 -4.29 10.58 9.16
CA SER A 159 -4.51 11.95 8.67
C SER A 159 -3.97 12.14 7.25
N LYS A 160 -2.82 11.54 6.92
CA LYS A 160 -2.27 11.57 5.56
C LYS A 160 -3.16 10.82 4.58
N PHE A 161 -3.68 9.64 4.94
CA PHE A 161 -4.66 8.92 4.12
C PHE A 161 -5.96 9.74 3.92
N ASN A 162 -6.47 10.40 4.95
CA ASN A 162 -7.62 11.30 4.84
C ASN A 162 -7.33 12.49 3.89
N TRP A 163 -6.12 13.04 3.92
CA TRP A 163 -5.72 14.10 3.01
C TRP A 163 -5.75 13.64 1.55
N PHE A 164 -5.20 12.46 1.23
CA PHE A 164 -5.32 11.89 -0.12
C PHE A 164 -6.76 11.58 -0.53
N ARG A 165 -7.57 11.05 0.39
CA ARG A 165 -8.99 10.84 0.16
C ARG A 165 -9.71 12.13 -0.27
N SER A 166 -9.28 13.30 0.22
CA SER A 166 -9.90 14.57 -0.17
C SER A 166 -9.79 14.85 -1.68
N PHE A 167 -8.79 14.29 -2.38
CA PHE A 167 -8.66 14.48 -3.83
C PHE A 167 -9.75 13.74 -4.60
N LEU A 168 -10.34 12.68 -4.03
CA LEU A 168 -11.50 11.99 -4.58
C LEU A 168 -12.81 12.78 -4.46
N LEU A 169 -12.84 13.88 -3.69
CA LEU A 169 -14.03 14.71 -3.49
C LEU A 169 -14.07 15.93 -4.43
N VAL A 170 -12.95 16.27 -5.06
CA VAL A 170 -12.77 17.48 -5.88
C VAL A 170 -12.87 17.17 -7.39
N LEU A 171 -12.99 15.89 -7.75
CA LEU A 171 -13.11 15.37 -9.11
C LEU A 171 -14.53 14.89 -9.38
#